data_AF-A0A7R9L3K7-F1
#
_entry.id   AF-A0A7R9L3K7-F1
#
_cell.length_a   1.000
_cell.length_b   1.000
_cell.length_c   1.000
_cell.angle_alpha   90.00
_cell.angle_beta   90.00
_cell.angle_gamma   90.00
#
_symmetry.space_group_name_H-M   'P 1'
#
loop_
_entity.id
_entity.type
_entity.pdbx_description
1 polymer ?
#
loop_
_entity_poly.entity_id
_entity_poly.type
_entity_poly.pdbx_seq_one_letter_code
_entity_poly.pdbx_strand_id
1 'polypeptide(L)'
;MQETYGFVIEKLLAHEYDSDAENYECNFNHSFYLRAQMLAPKNGRSYNQLALLAMYQNRRLDAVYYYMRSLAASNPFLTARENLLTIFDECRRKYELNERKRLVLNLRLAAFAALLNLSNRRLFLAEL
;
A
#
# COMPACT_ATOMS: atom_id res chain seq x y z
N MET A 1 -25.43 -14.03 -18.15
CA MET A 1 -24.39 -14.37 -17.14
C MET A 1 -23.29 -13.29 -17.01
N GLN A 2 -23.03 -12.46 -18.03
CA GLN A 2 -22.14 -11.28 -17.91
C GLN A 2 -22.85 -10.02 -17.35
N GLU A 3 -24.16 -9.89 -17.54
CA GLU A 3 -24.92 -8.69 -17.14
C GLU A 3 -25.07 -8.51 -15.62
N THR A 4 -25.01 -9.59 -14.85
CA THR A 4 -25.20 -9.54 -13.38
C THR A 4 -24.02 -8.89 -12.66
N TYR A 5 -22.81 -8.96 -13.22
CA TYR A 5 -21.61 -8.34 -12.67
C TYR A 5 -21.49 -6.86 -13.05
N GLY A 6 -22.01 -6.47 -14.21
CA GLY A 6 -22.08 -5.07 -14.63
C GLY A 6 -23.01 -4.25 -13.73
N PHE A 7 -24.18 -4.79 -13.40
CA PHE A 7 -25.17 -4.16 -12.52
C PHE A 7 -24.65 -3.91 -11.09
N VAL A 8 -23.79 -4.80 -10.58
CA VAL A 8 -23.19 -4.65 -9.24
C VAL A 8 -22.09 -3.59 -9.23
N ILE A 9 -21.31 -3.46 -10.32
CA ILE A 9 -20.28 -2.42 -10.44
C ILE A 9 -20.93 -1.04 -10.60
N GLU A 10 -22.00 -0.93 -11.40
CA GLU A 10 -22.75 0.32 -11.57
C GLU A 10 -23.35 0.79 -10.24
N LYS A 11 -23.87 -0.14 -9.41
CA LYS A 11 -24.44 0.17 -8.10
C LYS A 11 -23.39 0.51 -7.03
N LEU A 12 -22.15 0.00 -7.16
CA LEU A 12 -21.02 0.37 -6.31
C LEU A 12 -20.45 1.75 -6.67
N LEU A 13 -20.46 2.13 -7.94
CA LEU A 13 -20.04 3.47 -8.39
C LEU A 13 -21.10 4.55 -8.09
N ALA A 14 -22.39 4.20 -8.12
CA ALA A 14 -23.48 5.14 -7.83
C ALA A 14 -23.60 5.53 -6.35
N HIS A 15 -23.00 4.77 -5.43
CA HIS A 15 -23.03 5.03 -3.98
C HIS A 15 -21.76 5.75 -3.46
N GLU A 16 -20.81 6.07 -4.34
CA GLU A 16 -19.54 6.77 -4.04
C GLU A 16 -19.70 8.24 -3.58
N TYR A 17 -20.94 8.71 -3.32
CA TYR A 17 -21.26 10.10 -2.99
C TYR A 17 -21.68 10.36 -1.53
N ASP A 18 -21.75 9.35 -0.65
CA ASP A 18 -22.21 9.54 0.74
C ASP A 18 -21.16 9.06 1.77
N SER A 19 -20.59 10.00 2.52
CA SER A 19 -19.29 9.87 3.22
C SER A 19 -19.28 9.01 4.48
N ASP A 20 -20.44 8.50 4.92
CA ASP A 20 -20.58 7.92 6.27
C ASP A 20 -20.77 6.37 6.25
N ALA A 21 -20.71 5.74 5.07
CA ALA A 21 -20.97 4.30 4.87
C ALA A 21 -19.73 3.38 4.83
N GLU A 22 -18.50 3.94 4.86
CA GLU A 22 -17.28 3.21 4.50
C GLU A 22 -17.01 1.91 5.27
N ASN A 23 -17.39 1.83 6.56
CA ASN A 23 -17.03 0.68 7.41
C ASN A 23 -18.05 -0.49 7.32
N TYR A 24 -19.35 -0.20 7.12
CA TYR A 24 -20.37 -1.25 6.93
C TYR A 24 -20.31 -1.85 5.52
N GLU A 25 -20.07 -0.99 4.53
CA GLU A 25 -20.08 -1.35 3.12
C GLU A 25 -18.85 -2.20 2.74
N CYS A 26 -17.71 -1.97 3.40
CA CYS A 26 -16.51 -2.76 3.19
C CYS A 26 -16.66 -4.21 3.71
N ASN A 27 -17.27 -4.39 4.88
CA ASN A 27 -17.54 -5.71 5.46
C ASN A 27 -18.57 -6.49 4.63
N PHE A 28 -19.60 -5.81 4.14
CA PHE A 28 -20.60 -6.39 3.26
C PHE A 28 -19.96 -6.84 1.94
N ASN A 29 -19.22 -5.97 1.25
CA ASN A 29 -18.52 -6.30 -0.01
C ASN A 29 -17.49 -7.42 0.16
N HIS A 30 -16.73 -7.43 1.27
CA HIS A 30 -15.78 -8.50 1.59
C HIS A 30 -16.47 -9.87 1.67
N SER A 31 -17.65 -9.96 2.29
CA SER A 31 -18.42 -11.20 2.38
C SER A 31 -18.87 -11.75 1.01
N PHE A 32 -19.22 -10.87 0.05
CA PHE A 32 -19.58 -11.28 -1.30
C PHE A 32 -18.40 -11.84 -2.09
N TYR A 33 -17.23 -11.19 -2.01
CA TYR A 33 -16.05 -11.68 -2.72
C TYR A 33 -15.48 -12.95 -2.11
N LEU A 34 -15.56 -13.12 -0.79
CA LEU A 34 -15.26 -14.40 -0.13
C LEU A 34 -16.20 -15.51 -0.58
N ARG A 35 -17.50 -15.21 -0.74
CA ARG A 35 -18.47 -16.19 -1.24
C ARG A 35 -18.23 -16.52 -2.72
N ALA A 36 -17.92 -15.53 -3.55
CA ALA A 36 -17.54 -15.73 -4.94
C ALA A 36 -16.25 -16.57 -5.07
N GLN A 37 -15.28 -16.40 -4.15
CA GLN A 37 -14.09 -17.24 -4.09
C GLN A 37 -14.43 -18.71 -3.80
N MET A 38 -15.35 -18.99 -2.87
CA MET A 38 -15.80 -20.36 -2.61
C MET A 38 -16.49 -21.00 -3.82
N LEU A 39 -17.22 -20.20 -4.60
CA LEU A 39 -17.92 -20.65 -5.80
C LEU A 39 -16.99 -20.85 -7.00
N ALA A 40 -15.90 -20.09 -7.12
CA ALA A 40 -14.98 -20.15 -8.25
C ALA A 40 -13.52 -19.86 -7.85
N PRO A 41 -12.85 -20.76 -7.09
CA PRO A 41 -11.50 -20.54 -6.56
C PRO A 41 -10.41 -20.43 -7.63
N LYS A 42 -10.73 -20.85 -8.88
CA LYS A 42 -9.83 -20.86 -10.04
C LYS A 42 -9.82 -19.53 -10.82
N ASN A 43 -10.66 -18.57 -10.47
CA ASN A 43 -10.77 -17.29 -11.18
C ASN A 43 -9.96 -16.18 -10.49
N GLY A 44 -8.97 -15.63 -11.17
CA GLY A 44 -8.14 -14.52 -10.67
C GLY A 44 -8.94 -13.24 -10.37
N ARG A 45 -10.06 -13.01 -11.07
CA ARG A 45 -10.85 -11.78 -10.92
C ARG A 45 -11.38 -11.58 -9.50
N SER A 46 -11.80 -12.64 -8.81
CA SER A 46 -12.30 -12.54 -7.43
C SER A 46 -11.21 -12.06 -6.48
N TYR A 47 -9.97 -12.53 -6.67
CA TYR A 47 -8.82 -12.06 -5.88
C TYR A 47 -8.44 -10.62 -6.22
N ASN A 48 -8.56 -10.20 -7.48
CA ASN A 48 -8.34 -8.79 -7.85
C ASN A 48 -9.28 -7.83 -7.10
N GLN A 49 -10.56 -8.19 -6.94
CA GLN A 49 -11.52 -7.36 -6.21
C GLN A 49 -11.22 -7.32 -4.70
N LEU A 50 -10.81 -8.44 -4.11
CA LEU A 50 -10.34 -8.46 -2.71
C LEU A 50 -9.09 -7.58 -2.51
N ALA A 51 -8.19 -7.55 -3.50
CA ALA A 51 -7.02 -6.70 -3.47
C ALA A 51 -7.39 -5.21 -3.47
N LEU A 52 -8.37 -4.81 -4.30
CA LEU A 52 -8.89 -3.44 -4.31
C LEU A 52 -9.52 -3.06 -2.97
N LEU A 53 -10.37 -3.91 -2.39
CA LEU A 53 -10.93 -3.67 -1.05
C LEU A 53 -9.86 -3.53 0.02
N ALA A 54 -8.81 -4.37 -0.03
CA ALA A 54 -7.67 -4.25 0.88
C ALA A 54 -6.90 -2.94 0.70
N MET A 55 -6.76 -2.44 -0.54
CA MET A 55 -6.17 -1.13 -0.82
C MET A 55 -6.99 0.01 -0.22
N TYR A 56 -8.32 0.00 -0.37
CA TYR A 56 -9.21 0.99 0.24
C TYR A 56 -9.09 1.03 1.77
N GLN A 57 -8.92 -0.13 2.41
CA GLN A 57 -8.72 -0.23 3.86
C GLN A 57 -7.27 0.08 4.30
N ASN A 58 -6.40 0.57 3.42
CA ASN A 58 -4.96 0.78 3.67
C ASN A 58 -4.19 -0.49 4.10
N ARG A 59 -4.72 -1.68 3.83
CA ARG A 59 -4.08 -2.98 4.12
C ARG A 59 -3.21 -3.42 2.94
N ARG A 60 -2.09 -2.71 2.73
CA ARG A 60 -1.22 -2.91 1.54
C ARG A 60 -0.63 -4.32 1.43
N LEU A 61 -0.30 -4.97 2.55
CA LEU A 61 0.25 -6.33 2.53
C LEU A 61 -0.81 -7.35 2.06
N ASP A 62 -2.04 -7.21 2.55
CA ASP A 62 -3.18 -8.03 2.11
C ASP A 62 -3.47 -7.81 0.63
N ALA A 63 -3.41 -6.56 0.16
CA ALA A 63 -3.57 -6.25 -1.25
C ALA A 63 -2.52 -6.93 -2.14
N VAL A 64 -1.24 -6.89 -1.74
CA VAL A 64 -0.16 -7.59 -2.45
C VAL A 64 -0.43 -9.09 -2.50
N TYR A 65 -0.81 -9.69 -1.37
CA TYR A 65 -1.18 -11.10 -1.30
C TYR A 65 -2.31 -11.44 -2.29
N TYR A 66 -3.40 -10.68 -2.29
CA TYR A 66 -4.53 -10.93 -3.18
C TYR A 66 -4.19 -10.72 -4.66
N TYR A 67 -3.39 -9.70 -5.02
CA TYR A 67 -2.92 -9.55 -6.40
C TYR A 67 -2.01 -10.71 -6.84
N MET A 68 -1.13 -11.21 -5.97
CA MET A 68 -0.31 -12.40 -6.27
C MET A 68 -1.19 -13.64 -6.47
N ARG A 69 -2.21 -13.83 -5.62
CA ARG A 69 -3.19 -14.93 -5.76
C ARG A 69 -4.00 -14.83 -7.06
N SER A 70 -4.34 -13.61 -7.48
CA SER A 70 -5.00 -13.32 -8.76
C SER A 70 -4.17 -13.78 -9.96
N LEU A 71 -2.86 -13.55 -9.92
CA LEU A 71 -1.92 -13.98 -10.97
C LEU A 71 -1.59 -15.48 -10.92
N ALA A 72 -1.64 -16.09 -9.74
CA ALA A 72 -1.36 -17.52 -9.54
C ALA A 72 -2.59 -18.42 -9.77
N ALA A 73 -3.77 -17.84 -10.04
CA ALA A 73 -4.99 -18.59 -10.33
C ALA A 73 -4.92 -19.29 -11.69
N SER A 74 -5.71 -20.36 -11.88
CA SER A 74 -5.76 -21.08 -13.16
C SER A 74 -6.18 -20.19 -14.33
N ASN A 75 -7.04 -19.20 -14.07
CA ASN A 75 -7.37 -18.13 -15.01
C ASN A 75 -6.83 -16.80 -14.45
N PRO A 76 -5.60 -16.41 -14.79
CA PRO A 76 -4.95 -15.24 -14.22
C PRO A 76 -5.60 -13.94 -14.70
N PHE A 77 -5.66 -12.94 -13.83
CA PHE A 77 -6.07 -11.58 -14.20
C PHE A 77 -4.85 -10.66 -14.28
N LEU A 78 -4.36 -10.44 -15.50
CA LEU A 78 -3.04 -9.84 -15.75
C LEU A 78 -2.92 -8.38 -15.28
N THR A 79 -4.02 -7.62 -15.18
CA THR A 79 -4.00 -6.25 -14.63
C THR A 79 -3.50 -6.21 -13.18
N ALA A 80 -3.62 -7.31 -12.43
CA ALA A 80 -3.03 -7.42 -11.09
C ALA A 80 -1.51 -7.22 -11.09
N ARG A 81 -0.83 -7.50 -12.21
CA ARG A 81 0.62 -7.26 -12.36
C ARG A 81 0.96 -5.78 -12.33
N GLU A 82 0.21 -4.96 -13.06
CA GLU A 82 0.43 -3.51 -13.11
C GLU A 82 0.20 -2.89 -11.73
N ASN A 83 -0.88 -3.29 -11.05
CA ASN A 83 -1.17 -2.84 -9.69
C ASN A 83 -0.06 -3.22 -8.69
N LEU A 84 0.51 -4.43 -8.80
CA LEU A 84 1.66 -4.83 -7.98
C LEU A 84 2.90 -3.97 -8.23
N LEU A 85 3.20 -3.67 -9.49
CA LEU A 85 4.34 -2.81 -9.84
C LEU A 85 4.17 -1.42 -9.22
N THR A 86 2.97 -0.84 -9.31
CA THR A 86 2.66 0.45 -8.68
C THR A 86 2.90 0.41 -7.16
N ILE A 87 2.43 -0.63 -6.47
CA ILE A 87 2.63 -0.78 -5.02
C ILE A 87 4.12 -0.89 -4.69
N PHE A 88 4.88 -1.69 -5.43
CA PHE A 88 6.31 -1.86 -5.17
C PHE A 88 7.12 -0.60 -5.47
N ASP A 89 6.77 0.15 -6.51
CA ASP A 89 7.42 1.42 -6.84
C ASP A 89 7.12 2.50 -5.79
N GLU A 90 5.89 2.56 -5.28
CA GLU A 90 5.55 3.40 -4.13
C GLU A 90 6.38 3.04 -2.89
N CYS A 91 6.45 1.75 -2.56
CA CYS A 91 7.23 1.25 -1.42
C CYS A 91 8.71 1.60 -1.57
N ARG A 92 9.28 1.40 -2.76
CA ARG A 92 10.68 1.74 -3.07
C ARG A 92 10.94 3.23 -2.87
N ARG A 93 10.12 4.11 -3.48
CA ARG A 93 10.30 5.57 -3.36
C ARG A 93 10.21 6.02 -1.89
N LYS A 94 9.27 5.47 -1.13
CA LYS A 94 9.12 5.81 0.30
C LYS A 94 10.34 5.36 1.10
N TYR A 95 10.86 4.18 0.82
CA TYR A 95 12.09 3.67 1.43
C TYR A 95 13.29 4.58 1.11
N GLU A 96 13.54 4.88 -0.16
CA GLU A 96 14.65 5.74 -0.59
C GLU A 96 14.58 7.14 0.04
N LEU A 97 13.38 7.72 0.12
CA LEU A 97 13.18 9.01 0.77
C LEU A 97 13.52 8.96 2.26
N ASN A 98 13.08 7.91 2.97
CA ASN A 98 13.39 7.74 4.39
C ASN A 98 14.87 7.53 4.63
N GLU A 99 15.54 6.75 3.77
CA GLU A 99 16.98 6.55 3.81
C GLU A 99 17.74 7.86 3.60
N ARG A 100 17.36 8.67 2.62
CA ARG A 100 17.96 10.00 2.41
C ARG A 100 17.78 10.90 3.63
N LYS A 101 16.58 10.94 4.21
CA LYS A 101 16.31 11.72 5.43
C LYS A 101 17.20 11.26 6.60
N ARG A 102 17.35 9.95 6.78
CA ARG A 102 18.22 9.35 7.80
C ARG A 102 19.68 9.74 7.59
N LEU A 103 20.19 9.65 6.37
CA LEU A 103 21.56 10.04 6.03
C LEU A 103 21.82 11.52 6.27
N VAL A 104 20.90 12.39 5.86
CA VAL A 104 21.00 13.85 6.10
C VAL A 104 20.99 14.16 7.60
N LEU A 105 20.12 13.49 8.37
CA LEU A 105 20.09 13.65 9.82
C LEU A 105 21.42 13.21 10.45
N ASN A 106 21.95 12.05 10.06
CA ASN A 106 23.22 11.54 10.56
C ASN A 106 24.39 12.49 10.24
N LEU A 107 24.44 13.05 9.03
CA LEU A 107 25.45 14.04 8.65
C LEU A 107 25.35 15.32 9.48
N ARG A 108 24.13 15.82 9.72
CA ARG A 108 23.90 17.00 10.56
C ARG A 108 24.35 16.78 12.00
N LEU A 109 24.04 15.61 12.57
CA LEU A 109 24.46 15.23 13.92
C LEU A 109 25.99 15.11 14.00
N ALA A 110 26.63 14.49 13.01
CA ALA A 110 28.08 14.37 12.95
C ALA A 110 28.77 15.74 12.84
N ALA A 111 28.26 16.64 11.99
CA ALA A 111 28.77 18.00 11.87
C ALA A 111 28.62 18.80 13.17
N PHE A 112 27.47 18.70 13.84
CA PHE A 112 27.24 19.34 15.14
C PHE A 112 28.22 18.81 16.20
N ALA A 113 28.41 17.49 16.29
CA ALA A 113 29.39 16.90 17.21
C ALA A 113 30.83 17.37 16.93
N ALA A 114 31.21 17.48 15.66
CA ALA A 114 32.53 18.00 15.28
C ALA A 114 32.72 19.47 15.69
N LEU A 115 31.69 20.31 15.53
CA LEU A 115 31.72 21.70 15.95
C LEU A 115 31.87 21.84 17.47
N LEU A 116 31.15 21.04 18.25
CA LEU A 116 31.30 21.02 19.71
C LEU A 116 32.70 20.57 20.15
N ASN A 117 33.28 19.57 19.47
CA ASN A 117 34.66 19.16 19.74
C ASN A 117 35.68 20.27 19.43
N LEU A 118 35.49 21.00 18.32
CA LEU A 118 36.33 22.13 17.94
C LEU A 118 36.20 23.31 18.92
N SER A 119 34.98 23.64 19.38
CA SER A 119 34.77 24.71 20.36
C SER A 119 35.44 24.39 21.69
N ASN A 120 35.32 23.15 22.15
CA ASN A 120 35.97 22.71 23.39
C ASN A 120 37.50 22.78 23.29
N ARG A 121 38.09 22.37 22.17
CA ARG A 121 39.55 22.51 21.94
C ARG A 121 40.02 23.97 21.91
N ARG A 122 39.22 24.88 21.33
CA ARG A 122 39.57 26.30 21.26
C ARG A 122 39.54 26.99 22.64
N LEU A 123 38.58 26.65 23.49
CA LEU A 123 38.51 27.17 24.86
C LEU A 123 39.76 26.79 25.66
N PHE A 124 40.22 25.54 25.56
CA PHE A 124 41.45 25.07 26.22
C PHE A 124 42.74 25.78 25.75
N LEU A 125 42.81 26.22 24.50
CA LEU A 125 43.97 26.94 23.98
C LEU A 125 43.94 28.45 24.30
N ALA A 126 42.79 28.98 24.73
CA ALA A 126 42.63 30.39 25.07
C ALA A 126 42.84 30.68 26.58
N GLU A 127 42.97 29.64 27.42
CA GLU A 127 43.24 29.74 28.87
C GLU A 127 44.75 29.57 29.24
N LEU A 128 45.64 29.58 28.24
CA LEU A 128 47.11 29.57 28.39
C LEU A 128 47.70 30.93 27.98
#